data_AF-A0A2V8X8Y0-F1
#
_entry.id   AF-A0A2V8X8Y0-F1
#
_cell.length_a   1.000
_cell.length_b   1.000
_cell.length_c   1.000
_cell.angle_alpha   90.00
_cell.angle_beta   90.00
_cell.angle_gamma   90.00
#
_symmetry.space_group_name_H-M   'P 1'
#
loop_
_entity.id
_entity.type
_entity.pdbx_description
1 polymer ?
#
loop_
_entity_poly.entity_id
_entity_poly.type
_entity_poly.pdbx_seq_one_letter_code
_entity_poly.pdbx_strand_id
1 'polypeptide(L)'
;MLKWAAGVIGLLLVGAFVALSFLAGSPKEVYGMLRYALPHMHRGTLLVGSDAPDARLVGLDGTSHFHIRERTGARPLVLVFGSFT
;
A
#
# COMPACT_ATOMS: atom_id res chain seq x y z
N MET A 1 -17.11 -14.23 -32.41
CA MET A 1 -17.34 -13.66 -31.07
C MET A 1 -16.05 -13.49 -30.28
N LEU A 2 -15.33 -14.57 -29.95
CA LEU A 2 -14.14 -14.51 -29.07
C LEU A 2 -13.02 -13.56 -29.54
N LYS A 3 -12.74 -13.50 -30.86
CA LYS A 3 -11.72 -12.61 -31.42
C LYS A 3 -12.04 -11.12 -31.23
N TRP A 4 -13.33 -10.76 -31.32
CA TRP A 4 -13.80 -9.39 -31.11
C TRP A 4 -13.78 -9.02 -29.63
N ALA A 5 -14.19 -9.95 -28.76
CA ALA A 5 -14.08 -9.76 -27.31
C ALA A 5 -12.62 -9.57 -26.86
N ALA A 6 -11.69 -10.39 -27.38
CA ALA A 6 -10.27 -10.25 -27.11
C ALA A 6 -9.71 -8.90 -27.60
N GLY A 7 -10.12 -8.46 -28.79
CA GLY A 7 -9.75 -7.15 -29.32
C GLY A 7 -10.25 -5.99 -28.46
N VAL A 8 -11.50 -6.04 -28.01
CA VAL A 8 -12.10 -5.01 -27.14
C VAL A 8 -11.43 -4.99 -25.76
N ILE A 9 -11.16 -6.15 -25.16
CA ILE A 9 -10.46 -6.24 -23.88
C ILE A 9 -9.03 -5.70 -24.01
N GLY A 10 -8.32 -6.06 -25.08
CA GLY A 10 -6.96 -5.56 -25.34
C GLY A 10 -6.94 -4.03 -25.46
N LEU A 11 -7.89 -3.45 -26.20
CA LEU A 11 -8.01 -2.01 -26.35
C LEU A 11 -8.29 -1.30 -25.01
N LEU A 12 -9.20 -1.87 -24.20
CA LEU A 12 -9.50 -1.34 -22.87
C LEU A 12 -8.29 -1.37 -21.93
N LEU A 13 -7.52 -2.46 -21.93
CA LEU A 13 -6.32 -2.59 -21.10
C LEU A 13 -5.24 -1.58 -21.51
N VAL A 14 -5.02 -1.41 -22.81
CA VAL A 14 -4.06 -0.41 -23.31
C VAL A 14 -4.52 1.00 -22.97
N GLY A 15 -5.80 1.32 -23.20
CA GLY A 15 -6.37 2.62 -22.85
C GLY A 15 -6.26 2.93 -21.35
N ALA A 16 -6.59 1.97 -20.50
CA ALA A 16 -6.46 2.11 -19.05
C ALA A 16 -4.99 2.30 -18.62
N PHE A 17 -4.05 1.55 -19.20
CA PHE A 17 -2.63 1.67 -18.89
C PHE A 17 -2.06 3.05 -19.29
N VAL A 18 -2.44 3.56 -20.46
CA VAL A 18 -2.05 4.90 -20.92
C VAL A 18 -2.64 5.97 -19.99
N ALA A 19 -3.94 5.91 -19.70
CA ALA A 19 -4.60 6.85 -18.80
C ALA A 19 -3.95 6.86 -17.40
N LEU A 20 -3.67 5.69 -16.83
CA LEU A 20 -2.98 5.57 -15.55
C LEU A 20 -1.55 6.11 -15.60
N SER A 21 -0.83 5.93 -16.72
CA SER A 21 0.53 6.45 -16.87
C SER A 21 0.56 7.97 -16.92
N PHE A 22 -0.43 8.59 -17.58
CA PHE A 22 -0.59 10.05 -17.58
C PHE A 22 -0.98 10.60 -16.20
N LEU A 23 -1.82 9.87 -15.45
CA LEU A 23 -2.29 10.31 -14.14
C LEU A 23 -1.23 10.13 -13.04
N ALA A 24 -0.47 9.03 -13.10
CA ALA A 24 0.58 8.73 -12.12
C ALA A 24 1.83 9.59 -12.35
N GLY A 25 2.13 9.96 -13.61
CA GLY A 25 3.32 10.74 -13.98
C GLY A 25 4.38 9.89 -14.68
N SER A 26 4.39 8.57 -14.46
CA SER A 26 5.30 7.64 -15.14
C SER A 26 4.72 6.23 -15.30
N PRO A 27 5.02 5.51 -16.40
CA PRO A 27 4.72 4.08 -16.54
C PRO A 27 5.34 3.22 -15.42
N LYS A 28 6.49 3.65 -14.87
CA LYS A 28 7.16 2.95 -13.76
C LYS A 28 6.33 2.99 -12.48
N GLU A 29 5.62 4.09 -12.23
CA GLU A 29 4.77 4.26 -11.06
C GLU A 29 3.49 3.44 -11.18
N VAL A 30 2.92 3.34 -12.40
CA VAL A 30 1.80 2.41 -12.66
C VAL A 30 2.20 0.97 -12.38
N TYR A 31 3.40 0.55 -12.80
CA TYR A 31 3.92 -0.77 -12.47
C TYR A 31 4.15 -0.95 -10.96
N GLY A 32 4.72 0.06 -10.29
CA GLY A 32 4.90 0.06 -8.84
C GLY A 32 3.58 -0.08 -8.09
N MET A 33 2.55 0.65 -8.49
CA MET A 33 1.19 0.55 -7.96
C MET A 33 0.59 -0.84 -8.24
N LEU A 34 0.73 -1.38 -9.45
CA LEU A 34 0.25 -2.73 -9.76
C LEU A 34 0.93 -3.81 -8.91
N ARG A 35 2.24 -3.65 -8.68
CA ARG A 35 3.05 -4.62 -7.96
C ARG A 35 2.86 -4.57 -6.45
N TYR A 36 2.71 -3.36 -5.89
CA TYR A 36 2.74 -3.12 -4.45
C TYR A 36 1.38 -2.73 -3.90
N ALA A 37 0.62 -1.88 -4.59
CA ALA A 37 -0.68 -1.40 -4.10
C ALA A 37 -1.77 -2.47 -4.28
N LEU A 38 -1.93 -3.00 -5.50
CA LEU A 38 -3.00 -3.95 -5.82
C LEU A 38 -3.06 -5.20 -4.91
N PRO A 39 -1.93 -5.88 -4.59
CA PRO A 39 -1.98 -7.05 -3.70
C PRO A 39 -2.13 -6.69 -2.21
N HIS A 40 -1.66 -5.52 -1.77
CA HIS A 40 -1.61 -5.17 -0.33
C HIS A 40 -2.70 -4.18 0.11
N MET A 41 -3.51 -3.66 -0.80
CA MET A 41 -4.70 -2.84 -0.51
C MET A 41 -5.87 -3.68 -0.01
N HIS A 42 -5.63 -4.51 1.00
CA HIS A 42 -6.69 -5.15 1.76
C HIS A 42 -6.90 -4.39 3.06
N ARG A 43 -8.16 -4.12 3.40
CA ARG A 43 -8.50 -3.55 4.71
C ARG A 43 -8.01 -4.53 5.78
N GLY A 44 -7.18 -4.05 6.70
CA GLY A 44 -6.72 -4.87 7.83
C GLY A 44 -7.88 -5.38 8.66
N THR A 45 -7.70 -6.52 9.31
CA THR A 45 -8.71 -7.16 10.17
C THR A 45 -8.73 -6.61 11.61
N LEU A 46 -8.05 -5.49 11.87
CA LEU A 46 -8.04 -4.86 13.20
C LEU A 46 -9.44 -4.37 13.57
N LEU A 47 -9.88 -4.75 14.77
CA LEU A 47 -11.17 -4.36 15.33
C LEU A 47 -10.97 -3.24 16.36
N VAL A 48 -11.98 -2.40 16.57
CA VAL A 48 -11.93 -1.40 17.63
C VAL A 48 -11.89 -2.12 18.99
N GLY A 49 -10.91 -1.77 19.82
CA GLY A 49 -10.69 -2.39 21.13
C GLY A 49 -9.78 -3.63 21.11
N SER A 50 -9.32 -4.10 19.95
CA SER A 50 -8.27 -5.12 19.90
C SER A 50 -6.93 -4.55 20.32
N ASP A 51 -6.09 -5.37 20.95
CA ASP A 51 -4.71 -5.01 21.23
C ASP A 51 -3.95 -4.62 19.96
N ALA A 52 -3.09 -3.61 20.08
CA ALA A 52 -2.21 -3.22 18.99
C ALA A 52 -1.23 -4.38 18.67
N PRO A 53 -1.00 -4.72 17.39
CA PRO A 53 -0.03 -5.74 17.01
C PRO A 53 1.36 -5.37 17.52
N ASP A 54 2.05 -6.34 18.12
CA ASP A 54 3.42 -6.12 18.55
C ASP A 54 4.38 -6.33 17.38
N ALA A 55 4.92 -5.22 16.87
CA ALA A 55 5.91 -5.21 15.82
C ALA A 55 7.20 -4.57 16.34
N ARG A 56 8.34 -5.15 15.97
CA ARG A 56 9.66 -4.56 16.20
C ARG A 56 9.90 -3.49 15.13
N LEU A 57 10.09 -2.26 15.57
CA LEU A 57 10.36 -1.10 14.73
C LEU A 57 11.81 -0.65 14.92
N VAL A 58 12.34 -0.02 13.87
CA VAL A 58 13.62 0.69 13.91
C VAL A 58 13.33 2.17 14.04
N GLY A 59 14.00 2.85 14.97
CA GLY A 59 13.89 4.29 15.11
C GLY A 59 14.48 5.02 13.91
N LEU A 60 14.12 6.29 13.78
CA LEU A 60 14.66 7.16 12.74
C LEU A 60 16.17 7.44 12.92
N ASP A 61 16.71 7.13 14.11
CA ASP A 61 18.14 7.16 14.40
C ASP A 61 18.92 5.97 13.78
N GLY A 62 18.22 5.00 13.19
CA GLY A 62 18.80 3.84 12.51
C GLY A 62 19.48 2.82 13.42
N THR A 63 19.46 3.03 14.74
CA THR A 63 20.16 2.17 15.72
C THR A 63 19.23 1.72 16.83
N SER A 64 18.25 2.53 17.22
CA SER A 64 17.27 2.12 18.22
C SER A 64 16.31 1.11 17.62
N HIS A 65 16.04 0.06 18.38
CA HIS A 65 14.98 -0.89 18.10
C HIS A 65 14.02 -0.89 19.27
N PHE A 66 12.73 -0.87 18.98
CA PHE A 66 11.70 -0.92 20.02
C PHE A 66 10.47 -1.68 19.55
N HIS A 67 9.72 -2.22 20.50
CA HIS A 67 8.44 -2.86 20.26
C HIS A 67 7.29 -1.86 20.44
N ILE A 68 6.21 -1.97 19.66
CA ILE A 68 5.04 -1.09 19.81
C ILE A 68 4.45 -1.21 21.23
N ARG A 69 4.49 -2.42 21.82
CA ARG A 69 3.98 -2.64 23.18
C ARG A 69 4.74 -1.87 24.25
N GLU A 70 6.02 -1.55 24.03
CA GLU A 70 6.83 -0.76 24.95
C GLU A 70 6.40 0.72 25.00
N ARG A 71 5.62 1.18 24.01
CA ARG A 71 5.18 2.57 23.87
C ARG A 71 3.70 2.81 24.15
N THR A 72 2.90 1.76 24.33
CA THR A 72 1.43 1.85 24.48
C THR A 72 0.93 1.91 25.93
N GLY A 73 1.78 1.66 26.93
CA GLY A 73 1.34 1.55 28.34
C GLY A 73 1.21 2.86 29.14
N ALA A 74 2.00 3.89 28.83
CA ALA A 74 2.06 5.09 29.67
C ALA A 74 1.12 6.21 29.20
N ARG A 75 0.84 6.28 27.89
CA ARG A 75 0.06 7.36 27.25
C ARG A 75 -0.61 6.83 25.98
N PRO A 76 -1.72 7.44 25.52
CA PRO A 76 -2.31 7.12 24.22
C PRO A 76 -1.28 7.30 23.10
N LEU A 77 -1.16 6.29 22.23
CA LEU A 77 -0.25 6.29 21.08
C LEU A 77 -1.06 6.42 19.79
N VAL A 78 -0.64 7.33 18.91
CA VAL A 78 -1.21 7.49 17.56
C VAL A 78 -0.19 6.99 16.53
N LEU A 79 -0.59 6.05 15.68
CA LEU A 79 0.22 5.58 14.55
C LEU A 79 -0.27 6.23 13.25
N VAL A 80 0.66 6.80 12.49
CA VAL A 80 0.41 7.33 11.14
C VAL A 80 1.29 6.57 10.17
N PHE A 81 0.67 5.86 9.22
CA PHE A 81 1.39 5.19 8.14
C PHE A 81 1.55 6.15 6.97
N GLY A 82 2.80 6.46 6.64
CA GLY A 82 3.14 7.31 5.51
C GLY A 82 4.49 6.93 4.94
N SER A 83 4.71 7.30 3.68
CA SER A 83 6.01 7.20 3.02
C SER A 83 6.35 8.58 2.44
N PHE A 84 7.58 9.01 2.63
CA PHE A 84 8.13 10.16 1.93
C PHE A 84 9.03 9.62 0.81
N THR A 85 8.66 9.92 -0.43
CA THR A 85 9.44 9.61 -1.64
C THR A 85 10.20 10.84 -2.09
#